data_AF-A0A0Q8VC15-F1
#
_entry.id   AF-A0A0Q8VC15-F1
#
_cell.length_a   1.000
_cell.length_b   1.000
_cell.length_c   1.000
_cell.angle_alpha   90.00
_cell.angle_beta   90.00
_cell.angle_gamma   90.00
#
_symmetry.space_group_name_H-M   'P 1'
#
loop_
_entity.id
_entity.type
_entity.pdbx_description
1 polymer ?
#
loop_
_entity_poly.entity_id
_entity_poly.type
_entity_poly.pdbx_seq_one_letter_code
_entity_poly.pdbx_strand_id
1 'polypeptide(L)'
;MAIEPLREEPTIGRLIKDAQTDFSTIMRKEIQLAKAELKVSVTAGGVGLGLVGAALFLLVLAVIMLSIAFAYLIHWNGSGLDLHWAFLIVFGAYVLLAGLLLFLALRSFKRVKAPERAIEQGKEIPRALKGQAKA
;
A
#
# COMPACT_ATOMS: atom_id res chain seq x y z
N MET A 1 29.69 -52.94 43.43
CA MET A 1 28.91 -51.80 43.98
C MET A 1 29.00 -50.68 42.94
N ALA A 2 28.01 -50.57 42.05
CA ALA A 2 27.98 -49.55 41.01
C ALA A 2 27.40 -48.27 41.62
N ILE A 3 28.15 -47.18 41.51
CA ILE A 3 27.75 -45.86 42.00
C ILE A 3 26.79 -45.28 40.95
N GLU A 4 25.50 -45.22 41.25
CA GLU A 4 24.56 -44.42 40.45
C GLU A 4 24.89 -42.93 40.63
N PRO A 5 25.02 -42.15 39.55
CA PRO A 5 25.17 -40.71 39.67
C PRO A 5 23.87 -40.13 40.23
N LEU A 6 23.96 -39.52 41.42
CA LEU A 6 22.88 -38.77 42.07
C LEU A 6 22.28 -37.80 41.05
N ARG A 7 21.00 -37.99 40.71
CA ARG A 7 20.22 -37.03 39.94
C ARG A 7 20.10 -35.75 40.76
N GLU A 8 20.88 -34.73 40.41
CA GLU A 8 20.72 -33.38 40.95
C GLU A 8 19.29 -32.90 40.72
N GLU A 9 18.54 -32.69 41.81
CA GLU A 9 17.23 -32.04 41.75
C GLU A 9 17.40 -30.61 41.20
N PRO A 10 16.52 -30.15 40.29
CA PRO A 10 16.62 -28.80 39.75
C PRO A 10 16.55 -27.77 40.88
N THR A 11 17.63 -27.02 41.09
CA THR A 11 17.60 -25.89 42.03
C THR A 11 16.65 -24.82 41.50
N ILE A 12 15.98 -24.07 42.40
CA ILE A 12 15.07 -22.97 42.02
C ILE A 12 15.77 -21.96 41.09
N GLY A 13 17.07 -21.73 41.29
CA GLY A 13 17.88 -20.88 40.40
C GLY A 13 18.05 -21.44 38.99
N ARG A 14 18.07 -22.77 38.80
CA ARG A 14 18.12 -23.43 37.50
C ARG A 14 16.77 -23.30 36.78
N LEU A 15 15.66 -23.49 37.49
CA LEU A 15 14.30 -23.33 36.95
C LEU A 15 13.99 -21.90 36.47
N ILE A 16 14.43 -20.89 37.22
CA ILE A 16 14.26 -19.47 36.81
C ILE A 16 15.10 -19.16 35.57
N LYS A 17 16.33 -19.67 35.51
CA LYS A 17 17.22 -19.49 34.36
C LYS A 17 16.67 -20.18 33.11
N ASP A 18 16.10 -21.37 33.26
CA ASP A 18 15.47 -22.13 32.18
C ASP A 18 14.21 -21.39 31.68
N ALA A 19 13.35 -20.90 32.58
CA ALA A 19 12.17 -20.10 32.22
C ALA A 19 12.50 -18.78 31.50
N GLN A 20 13.56 -18.06 31.92
CA GLN A 20 14.02 -16.88 31.19
C GLN A 20 14.54 -17.22 29.80
N THR A 21 15.22 -18.35 29.66
CA THR A 21 15.75 -18.84 28.39
C THR A 21 14.61 -19.23 27.44
N ASP A 22 13.58 -19.89 27.94
CA ASP A 22 12.37 -20.24 27.18
C ASP A 22 11.60 -19.00 26.73
N PHE A 23 11.42 -18.02 27.61
CA PHE A 23 10.80 -16.75 27.27
C PHE A 23 11.57 -16.01 26.18
N SER A 24 12.91 -15.95 26.31
CA SER A 24 13.78 -15.36 25.28
C SER A 24 13.67 -16.10 23.94
N THR A 25 13.46 -17.42 23.99
CA THR A 25 13.29 -18.26 22.80
C THR A 25 11.97 -17.97 22.09
N ILE A 26 10.86 -17.84 22.82
CA ILE A 26 9.56 -17.50 22.26
C ILE A 26 9.59 -16.09 21.64
N MET A 27 10.13 -15.10 22.36
CA MET A 27 10.24 -13.74 21.83
C MET A 27 11.05 -13.67 20.53
N ARG A 28 12.18 -14.39 20.45
CA ARG A 28 12.96 -14.46 19.21
C ARG A 28 12.17 -15.12 18.08
N LYS A 29 11.40 -16.18 18.37
CA LYS A 29 10.54 -16.86 17.38
C LYS A 29 9.45 -15.92 16.85
N GLU A 30 8.75 -15.18 17.71
CA GLU A 30 7.73 -14.21 17.29
C GLU A 30 8.33 -13.08 16.44
N ILE A 31 9.51 -12.57 16.82
CA ILE A 31 10.21 -11.57 16.01
C ILE A 31 10.64 -12.15 14.65
N GLN A 32 11.12 -13.39 14.61
CA GLN A 32 11.48 -14.06 13.36
C GLN A 32 10.26 -14.27 12.47
N LEU A 33 9.13 -14.67 13.04
CA LEU A 33 7.87 -14.84 12.32
C LEU A 33 7.36 -13.51 11.77
N ALA A 34 7.29 -12.48 12.61
CA ALA A 34 6.89 -11.13 12.19
C ALA A 34 7.82 -10.59 11.09
N LYS A 35 9.14 -10.82 11.20
CA LYS A 35 10.10 -10.46 10.14
C LYS A 35 9.86 -11.24 8.85
N ALA A 36 9.51 -12.53 8.93
CA ALA A 36 9.20 -13.34 7.77
C ALA A 36 7.91 -12.87 7.07
N GLU A 37 6.83 -12.61 7.82
CA GLU A 37 5.58 -12.05 7.29
C GLU A 37 5.79 -10.67 6.68
N LEU A 38 6.49 -9.78 7.38
CA LEU A 38 6.82 -8.45 6.87
C LEU A 38 7.65 -8.52 5.58
N LYS A 39 8.61 -9.44 5.48
CA LYS A 39 9.40 -9.62 4.26
C LYS A 39 8.50 -10.06 3.10
N VAL A 40 7.62 -11.03 3.32
CA VAL A 40 6.65 -11.48 2.31
C VAL A 40 5.72 -10.34 1.90
N SER A 41 5.17 -9.57 2.85
CA SER A 41 4.28 -8.46 2.55
C SER A 41 4.97 -7.33 1.79
N VAL A 42 6.22 -7.00 2.14
CA VAL A 42 7.02 -5.98 1.46
C VAL A 42 7.40 -6.44 0.05
N THR A 43 7.80 -7.70 -0.13
CA THR A 43 8.13 -8.23 -1.46
C THR A 43 6.89 -8.31 -2.34
N ALA A 44 5.77 -8.86 -1.85
CA ALA A 44 4.53 -8.93 -2.60
C ALA A 44 3.97 -7.54 -2.91
N GLY A 45 4.00 -6.63 -1.94
CA GLY A 45 3.63 -5.23 -2.12
C GLY A 45 4.53 -4.51 -3.12
N GLY A 46 5.85 -4.74 -3.06
CA GLY A 46 6.83 -4.16 -3.97
C GLY A 46 6.68 -4.66 -5.41
N VAL A 47 6.48 -5.97 -5.61
CA VAL A 47 6.19 -6.55 -6.93
C VAL A 47 4.85 -6.04 -7.45
N GLY A 48 3.82 -5.98 -6.61
CA GLY A 48 2.51 -5.45 -6.98
C GLY A 48 2.59 -3.98 -7.43
N LEU A 49 3.27 -3.13 -6.67
CA LEU A 49 3.51 -1.74 -7.04
C LEU A 49 4.36 -1.61 -8.31
N GLY A 50 5.36 -2.47 -8.48
CA GLY A 50 6.18 -2.53 -9.69
C GLY A 50 5.37 -2.87 -10.93
N LEU A 51 4.50 -3.89 -10.85
CA LEU A 51 3.62 -4.29 -11.95
C LEU A 51 2.58 -3.22 -12.28
N VAL A 52 1.96 -2.61 -11.27
CA VAL A 52 1.03 -1.49 -11.47
C VAL A 52 1.76 -0.30 -12.09
N GLY A 53 2.95 0.03 -11.61
CA GLY A 53 3.78 1.10 -12.17
C GLY A 53 4.13 0.85 -13.64
N ALA A 54 4.55 -0.37 -13.99
CA ALA A 54 4.84 -0.77 -15.36
C ALA A 54 3.59 -0.70 -16.26
N ALA A 55 2.44 -1.18 -15.78
CA ALA A 55 1.17 -1.11 -16.51
C ALA A 55 0.73 0.34 -16.76
N LEU A 56 0.81 1.21 -15.75
CA LEU A 56 0.49 2.63 -15.89
C LEU A 56 1.46 3.33 -16.87
N PHE A 57 2.75 3.01 -16.79
CA PHE A 57 3.75 3.52 -17.73
C PHE A 57 3.43 3.13 -19.19
N LEU A 58 3.13 1.85 -19.42
CA LEU A 58 2.72 1.37 -20.74
C LEU A 58 1.42 2.02 -21.24
N LEU A 59 0.45 2.27 -20.35
CA LEU A 59 -0.77 3.00 -20.71
C LEU A 59 -0.47 4.45 -21.13
N VAL A 60 0.47 5.14 -20.47
CA VAL A 60 0.89 6.48 -20.89
C VAL A 60 1.49 6.43 -22.30
N LEU A 61 2.38 5.47 -22.58
CA LEU A 61 2.95 5.29 -23.93
C LEU A 61 1.87 4.96 -24.97
N ALA A 62 0.91 4.09 -24.61
CA ALA A 62 -0.20 3.73 -25.48
C ALA A 62 -1.08 4.94 -25.81
N VAL A 63 -1.37 5.80 -24.84
CA VAL A 63 -2.13 7.05 -25.08
C VAL A 63 -1.37 7.98 -26.03
N ILE A 64 -0.04 8.10 -25.92
CA ILE A 64 0.74 8.91 -26.87
C ILE A 64 0.63 8.36 -28.29
N MET A 65 0.82 7.05 -28.47
CA MET A 65 0.66 6.39 -29.78
C MET A 65 -0.76 6.54 -30.34
N LEU A 66 -1.77 6.36 -29.48
CA LEU A 66 -3.17 6.54 -29.84
C LEU A 66 -3.47 7.97 -30.29
N SER A 67 -2.86 8.97 -29.64
CA SER A 67 -3.02 10.38 -29.99
C SER A 67 -2.50 10.68 -31.39
N ILE A 68 -1.31 10.16 -31.71
CA ILE A 68 -0.72 10.27 -33.04
C ILE A 68 -1.60 9.55 -34.06
N ALA A 69 -2.04 8.33 -33.76
CA ALA A 69 -2.91 7.56 -34.65
C ALA A 69 -4.20 8.32 -34.98
N PHE A 70 -4.87 8.92 -33.99
CA PHE A 70 -6.08 9.72 -34.24
C PHE A 70 -5.79 10.98 -35.06
N ALA A 71 -4.67 11.66 -34.83
CA ALA A 71 -4.31 12.83 -35.63
C ALA A 71 -4.10 12.46 -37.11
N TYR A 72 -3.39 11.37 -37.38
CA TYR A 72 -3.22 10.87 -38.76
C TYR A 72 -4.52 10.34 -39.36
N LEU A 73 -5.41 9.76 -38.55
CA LEU A 73 -6.73 9.32 -38.98
C LEU A 73 -7.58 10.52 -39.44
N ILE A 74 -7.59 11.61 -38.69
CA ILE A 74 -8.31 12.86 -39.04
C ILE A 74 -7.69 13.51 -40.28
N HIS A 75 -6.36 13.45 -40.42
CA HIS A 75 -5.66 13.97 -41.59
C HIS A 75 -5.94 13.18 -42.87
N TRP A 76 -6.21 11.87 -42.74
CA TRP A 76 -6.54 10.95 -43.84
C TRP A 76 -5.66 11.13 -45.09
N ASN A 77 -4.34 11.10 -44.86
CA ASN A 77 -3.29 11.17 -45.89
C ASN A 77 -3.46 12.32 -46.92
N GLY A 78 -3.85 13.51 -46.45
CA GLY A 78 -3.97 14.72 -47.27
C GLY A 78 -5.34 15.01 -47.85
N SER A 79 -6.33 14.15 -47.60
CA SER A 79 -7.74 14.41 -47.98
C SER A 79 -8.62 14.85 -46.80
N GLY A 80 -8.11 14.73 -45.58
CA GLY A 80 -8.74 15.24 -44.37
C GLY A 80 -8.22 16.62 -43.97
N LEU A 81 -8.28 16.91 -42.68
CA LEU A 81 -7.85 18.20 -42.12
C LEU A 81 -6.32 18.32 -42.10
N ASP A 82 -5.79 19.53 -42.14
CA ASP A 82 -4.34 19.73 -41.95
C ASP A 82 -3.89 19.16 -40.59
N LEU A 83 -2.67 18.62 -40.57
CA LEU A 83 -2.17 17.85 -39.44
C LEU A 83 -2.18 18.65 -38.12
N HIS A 84 -1.93 19.96 -38.18
CA HIS A 84 -1.96 20.83 -37.00
C HIS A 84 -3.37 20.94 -36.40
N TRP A 85 -4.41 21.04 -37.24
CA TRP A 85 -5.80 21.05 -36.75
C TRP A 85 -6.24 19.69 -36.24
N ALA A 86 -5.77 18.60 -36.86
CA ALA A 86 -6.03 17.25 -36.36
C ALA A 86 -5.49 17.06 -34.93
N PHE A 87 -4.26 17.50 -34.65
CA PHE A 87 -3.69 17.46 -33.30
C PHE A 87 -4.46 18.34 -32.30
N LEU A 88 -4.92 19.53 -32.72
CA LEU A 88 -5.73 20.40 -31.86
C LEU A 88 -7.09 19.78 -31.50
N ILE A 89 -7.71 19.05 -32.43
CA ILE A 89 -8.97 18.34 -32.16
C ILE A 89 -8.75 17.21 -31.15
N VAL A 90 -7.71 16.40 -31.33
CA VAL A 90 -7.36 15.32 -30.39
C VAL A 90 -7.04 15.89 -29.00
N PHE A 91 -6.28 16.99 -28.94
CA PHE A 91 -6.02 17.71 -27.70
C PHE A 91 -7.31 18.20 -27.02
N GLY A 92 -8.19 18.85 -27.79
CA GLY A 92 -9.48 19.32 -27.31
C GLY A 92 -10.35 18.19 -26.75
N ALA A 93 -10.36 17.03 -27.42
CA ALA A 93 -11.06 15.83 -26.95
C ALA A 93 -10.54 15.37 -25.59
N TYR A 94 -9.22 15.35 -25.36
CA TYR A 94 -8.67 15.02 -24.05
C TYR A 94 -8.95 16.05 -22.97
N VAL A 95 -8.93 17.35 -23.31
CA VAL A 95 -9.32 18.40 -22.36
C VAL A 95 -10.77 18.23 -21.91
N LEU A 96 -11.68 17.93 -22.84
CA LEU A 96 -13.08 17.66 -22.52
C LEU A 96 -13.24 16.39 -21.67
N LEU A 97 -12.54 15.31 -22.02
CA LEU A 97 -12.56 14.07 -21.26
C LEU A 97 -12.01 14.26 -19.84
N ALA A 98 -10.88 14.96 -19.69
CA ALA A 98 -10.28 15.27 -18.41
C ALA A 98 -11.21 16.14 -17.55
N GLY A 99 -11.83 17.16 -18.14
CA GLY A 99 -12.83 18.00 -17.48
C GLY A 99 -14.03 17.19 -16.98
N LEU A 100 -14.54 16.25 -17.79
CA LEU A 100 -15.64 15.36 -17.41
C LEU A 100 -15.24 14.44 -16.24
N LEU A 101 -14.06 13.80 -16.32
CA LEU A 101 -13.57 12.92 -15.26
C LEU A 101 -13.36 13.68 -13.95
N LEU A 102 -12.77 14.88 -14.01
CA LEU A 102 -12.59 15.73 -12.85
C LEU A 102 -13.93 16.14 -12.23
N PHE A 103 -14.91 16.51 -13.06
CA PHE A 103 -16.25 16.84 -12.61
C PHE A 103 -16.92 15.66 -11.89
N LEU A 104 -16.83 14.45 -12.47
CA LEU A 104 -17.36 13.23 -11.86
C LEU A 104 -16.66 12.87 -10.54
N ALA A 105 -15.33 13.02 -10.47
CA ALA A 105 -14.55 12.79 -9.26
C ALA A 105 -14.97 13.75 -8.14
N LEU A 106 -15.08 15.05 -8.43
CA LEU A 106 -15.53 16.06 -7.46
C LEU A 106 -16.96 15.78 -6.97
N ARG A 107 -17.85 15.30 -7.85
CA ARG A 107 -19.20 14.89 -7.48
C ARG A 107 -19.21 13.65 -6.60
N SER A 108 -18.32 12.70 -6.86
CA SER A 108 -18.16 11.48 -6.06
C SER A 108 -17.67 11.81 -4.65
N PHE A 109 -16.63 12.63 -4.51
CA PHE A 109 -16.11 13.03 -3.20
C PHE A 109 -17.13 13.79 -2.36
N LYS A 110 -17.95 14.64 -2.98
CA LYS A 110 -19.04 15.35 -2.27
C LYS A 110 -20.13 14.41 -1.74
N ARG A 111 -20.26 13.19 -2.28
CA ARG A 111 -21.24 12.19 -1.82
C ARG A 111 -20.71 11.33 -0.67
N VAL A 112 -19.39 11.22 -0.53
CA VAL A 112 -18.77 10.45 0.55
C VAL A 112 -18.67 11.35 1.78
N LYS A 113 -19.60 11.19 2.72
CA LYS A 113 -19.47 11.80 4.05
C LYS A 113 -18.25 11.21 4.75
N ALA A 114 -17.46 12.06 5.39
CA ALA A 114 -16.34 11.60 6.20
C ALA A 114 -16.85 10.61 7.28
N PRO A 115 -16.05 9.60 7.68
CA PRO A 115 -16.46 8.63 8.69
C PRO A 115 -16.46 9.29 10.08
N GLU A 116 -17.54 10.00 10.40
CA GLU A 116 -17.70 10.81 11.62
C GLU A 116 -17.36 10.01 12.89
N ARG A 117 -17.85 8.77 12.99
CA ARG A 117 -17.58 7.87 14.12
C ARG A 117 -16.11 7.51 14.29
N ALA A 118 -15.40 7.24 13.20
CA ALA A 118 -13.97 6.91 13.24
C ALA A 118 -13.13 8.13 13.64
N ILE A 119 -13.53 9.32 13.17
CA ILE A 119 -12.89 10.58 13.53
C ILE A 119 -13.13 10.90 15.02
N GLU A 120 -14.35 10.68 15.51
CA GLU A 120 -14.71 10.88 16.92
C GLU A 120 -13.94 9.93 17.84
N GLN A 121 -13.92 8.64 17.53
CA GLN A 121 -13.12 7.65 18.27
C GLN A 121 -11.63 7.98 18.27
N GLY A 122 -11.06 8.39 17.13
CA GLY A 122 -9.66 8.81 17.04
C GLY A 122 -9.33 10.03 17.92
N LYS A 123 -10.28 10.95 18.12
CA LYS A 123 -10.13 12.12 19.02
C LYS A 123 -10.16 11.74 20.50
N GLU A 124 -10.79 10.62 20.86
CA GLU A 124 -10.84 10.13 22.24
C GLU A 124 -9.55 9.40 22.66
N ILE A 125 -8.81 8.81 21.73
CA ILE A 125 -7.52 8.12 22.00
C ILE A 125 -6.53 9.00 22.78
N PRO A 126 -6.22 10.25 22.38
CA PRO A 126 -5.32 11.11 23.14
C PRO A 126 -5.93 11.58 24.48
N ARG A 127 -7.26 11.62 24.63
CA ARG A 127 -7.91 11.94 25.90
C ARG A 127 -7.78 10.80 26.90
N ALA A 128 -7.96 9.55 26.45
CA ALA A 128 -7.75 8.35 27.25
C ALA A 128 -6.30 8.22 27.72
N LEU A 129 -5.33 8.54 26.85
CA LEU A 129 -3.90 8.52 27.18
C LEU A 129 -3.49 9.66 28.14
N LYS A 130 -4.11 10.85 28.05
CA LYS A 130 -3.83 11.97 28.97
C LYS A 130 -4.52 11.83 30.34
N GLY A 131 -5.61 11.06 30.42
CA GLY A 131 -6.34 10.80 31.67
C GLY A 131 -5.64 9.84 32.63
N GLN A 132 -4.72 9.00 32.14
CA GLN A 132 -3.98 8.03 32.98
C GLN A 132 -2.65 8.55 33.52
N ALA A 133 -2.23 9.77 33.19
CA ALA A 133 -1.00 10.38 33.71
C ALA A 133 -1.17 11.07 35.08
N LYS A 134 -2.35 10.95 35.70
CA LYS A 134 -2.64 11.40 37.07
C LYS A 134 -3.39 10.30 37.83
N ALA A 135 -2.68 9.26 38.23
CA ALA A 135 -3.06 8.36 39.33
C ALA A 135 -1.78 7.94 40.04
#